data_AF-A0A2D6WBS9-F1
#
_entry.id   AF-A0A2D6WBS9-F1
#
_cell.length_a   1.000
_cell.length_b   1.000
_cell.length_c   1.000
_cell.angle_alpha   90.00
_cell.angle_beta   90.00
_cell.angle_gamma   90.00
#
_symmetry.space_group_name_H-M   'P 1'
#
loop_
_entity.id
_entity.type
_entity.pdbx_description
1 polymer ?
#
loop_
_entity_poly.entity_id
_entity_poly.type
_entity_poly.pdbx_seq_one_letter_code
_entity_poly.pdbx_strand_id
1 'polypeptide(L)' 'MERTQNKLSNHVYVLIIYLTLITNVFSNPLIIAHRGASGEAPENTMDAFKLAWELGADGIEGDFHL' A
#
# COMPACT_ATOMS: atom_id res chain seq x y z
N MET A 1 -31.92 34.60 -7.50
CA MET A 1 -32.06 33.13 -7.41
C MET A 1 -30.87 32.39 -8.05
N GLU A 2 -30.39 32.81 -9.22
CA GLU A 2 -29.22 32.25 -9.91
C GLU A 2 -27.87 32.38 -9.16
N ARG A 3 -27.65 33.52 -8.48
CA ARG A 3 -26.40 33.79 -7.73
C ARG A 3 -26.17 32.84 -6.55
N THR A 4 -27.25 32.34 -5.95
CA THR A 4 -27.20 31.37 -4.84
C THR A 4 -26.91 29.96 -5.36
N GLN A 5 -27.46 29.61 -6.54
CA GLN A 5 -27.19 28.34 -7.23
C GLN A 5 -25.71 28.23 -7.63
N ASN A 6 -25.11 29.30 -8.14
CA ASN A 6 -23.69 29.32 -8.49
C ASN A 6 -22.76 29.18 -7.28
N LYS A 7 -23.11 29.78 -6.13
CA LYS A 7 -22.35 29.57 -4.88
C LYS A 7 -22.45 28.12 -4.40
N LEU A 8 -23.65 27.54 -4.42
CA LEU A 8 -23.88 26.14 -4.02
C LEU A 8 -23.09 25.18 -4.91
N SER A 9 -23.11 25.39 -6.23
CA SER A 9 -22.33 24.66 -7.21
C SER A 9 -20.82 24.73 -6.91
N ASN A 10 -20.29 25.92 -6.63
CA ASN A 10 -18.86 26.08 -6.33
C ASN A 10 -18.44 25.33 -5.06
N HIS A 11 -19.28 25.31 -4.03
CA HIS A 11 -19.00 24.53 -2.81
C HIS A 11 -19.00 23.02 -3.07
N VAL A 12 -19.88 22.53 -3.94
CA VAL A 12 -19.90 21.12 -4.37
C VAL A 12 -18.61 20.75 -5.11
N TYR A 13 -18.16 21.59 -6.05
CA TYR A 13 -16.90 21.34 -6.76
C TYR A 13 -15.68 21.37 -5.83
N VAL A 14 -15.62 22.32 -4.90
CA VAL A 14 -14.54 22.38 -3.90
C VAL A 14 -14.55 21.14 -3.00
N LEU A 15 -15.73 20.66 -2.60
CA LEU A 15 -15.87 19.45 -1.80
C LEU A 15 -15.41 18.19 -2.55
N ILE A 16 -15.76 18.06 -3.84
CA ILE A 16 -15.31 16.95 -4.69
C ILE A 16 -13.79 16.96 -4.86
N ILE A 17 -13.19 18.13 -5.09
CA ILE A 17 -11.73 18.28 -5.17
C ILE A 17 -11.09 17.90 -3.83
N TYR A 18 -11.65 18.33 -2.71
CA TYR A 18 -11.10 18.00 -1.39
C TYR A 18 -11.17 16.50 -1.08
N LEU A 19 -12.29 15.85 -1.42
CA LEU A 19 -12.47 14.40 -1.26
C LEU A 19 -11.49 13.58 -2.11
N THR A 20 -11.27 13.99 -3.37
CA THR A 20 -10.33 13.31 -4.28
C THR A 20 -8.86 13.53 -3.90
N LEU A 21 -8.51 14.67 -3.30
CA LEU A 21 -7.17 14.90 -2.79
C LEU A 21 -6.85 14.04 -1.56
N ILE A 22 -7.82 13.84 -0.64
CA ILE A 22 -7.60 13.05 0.58
C ILE A 22 -7.34 11.57 0.27
N THR A 23 -7.98 11.00 -0.76
CA THR A 23 -7.82 9.58 -1.10
C THR A 23 -6.43 9.21 -1.61
N ASN A 24 -5.64 10.19 -2.08
CA ASN A 24 -4.31 9.95 -2.67
C ASN A 24 -3.15 10.05 -1.66
N VAL A 25 -3.42 10.34 -0.39
CA VAL A 25 -2.35 10.59 0.61
C VAL A 25 -1.94 9.31 1.37
N PHE A 26 -2.71 8.23 1.25
CA PHE A 26 -2.42 6.98 1.95
C PHE A 26 -1.59 6.03 1.08
N SER A 27 -0.35 5.75 1.48
CA SER A 27 0.42 4.63 0.93
C SER A 27 0.19 3.38 1.78
N ASN A 28 0.11 2.23 1.11
CA ASN A 28 0.04 0.95 1.83
C ASN A 28 1.42 0.64 2.44
N PRO A 29 1.47 0.04 3.64
CA PRO A 29 2.73 -0.43 4.20
C PRO A 29 3.32 -1.53 3.31
N LEU A 30 4.65 -1.54 3.18
CA LEU A 30 5.37 -2.61 2.48
C LEU A 30 5.30 -3.91 3.29
N ILE A 31 5.05 -5.01 2.61
CA ILE A 31 5.05 -6.36 3.17
C ILE A 31 6.44 -6.97 2.92
N ILE A 32 7.27 -6.99 3.96
CA ILE A 32 8.61 -7.58 3.92
C ILE A 32 8.58 -8.96 4.58
N ALA A 33 8.91 -10.01 3.83
CA ALA A 33 8.92 -11.39 4.31
C ALA A 33 10.16 -11.65 5.18
N HIS A 34 9.95 -11.74 6.50
CA HIS A 34 11.01 -11.98 7.49
C HIS A 34 11.56 -13.41 7.37
N ARG A 35 12.83 -13.52 6.98
CA ARG A 35 13.54 -14.76 6.66
C ARG A 35 12.87 -15.59 5.56
N GLY A 36 12.22 -14.94 4.60
CA GLY A 36 11.35 -15.57 3.60
C GLY A 36 9.97 -15.96 4.15
N ALA A 37 9.27 -16.89 3.50
CA ALA A 37 7.99 -17.42 3.96
C ALA A 37 8.19 -18.43 5.11
N SER A 38 8.78 -17.98 6.21
CA SER A 38 9.24 -18.80 7.35
C SER A 38 8.15 -19.60 8.08
N GLY A 39 6.88 -19.21 7.92
CA GLY A 39 5.74 -19.99 8.40
C GLY A 39 5.39 -21.21 7.53
N GLU A 40 5.82 -21.22 6.27
CA GLU A 40 5.43 -22.21 5.25
C GLU A 40 6.61 -23.05 4.74
N ALA A 41 7.84 -22.52 4.84
CA ALA A 41 9.07 -23.17 4.42
C ALA A 41 10.21 -22.88 5.42
N PRO A 42 11.28 -23.70 5.47
CA PRO A 42 12.40 -23.48 6.38
C PRO A 42 13.00 -22.07 6.20
N GLU A 43 13.08 -21.31 7.29
CA GLU A 43 13.53 -19.92 7.28
C GLU A 43 14.93 -19.74 6.66
N ASN A 44 15.16 -18.59 6.03
CA ASN A 44 16.45 -18.19 5.47
C ASN A 44 17.01 -19.19 4.42
N THR A 45 16.09 -19.84 3.68
CA THR A 45 16.41 -20.74 2.56
C THR A 45 15.91 -20.19 1.23
N MET A 46 16.47 -20.71 0.13
CA MET A 46 16.02 -20.34 -1.22
C MET A 46 14.55 -20.73 -1.47
N ASP A 47 14.05 -21.78 -0.84
CA ASP A 47 12.65 -22.20 -0.99
C ASP A 47 11.71 -21.22 -0.27
N ALA A 48 12.06 -20.77 0.94
CA ALA A 48 11.31 -19.74 1.65
C ALA A 48 11.35 -18.38 0.92
N PHE A 49 12.46 -18.03 0.29
CA PHE A 49 12.57 -16.80 -0.51
C PHE A 49 11.72 -16.84 -1.77
N LYS A 50 11.77 -17.94 -2.53
CA LYS A 50 10.93 -18.14 -3.72
C LYS A 50 9.45 -18.11 -3.36
N LEU A 51 9.07 -18.81 -2.30
CA LEU A 51 7.68 -18.83 -1.85
C LEU A 51 7.20 -17.45 -1.40
N ALA A 52 8.02 -16.68 -0.67
CA ALA A 52 7.68 -15.30 -0.31
C ALA A 52 7.43 -14.42 -1.54
N TRP A 53 8.24 -14.58 -2.59
CA TRP A 53 8.05 -13.88 -3.86
C TRP A 53 6.75 -14.29 -4.56
N GLU A 54 6.46 -15.60 -4.63
CA GLU A 54 5.23 -16.14 -5.20
C GLU A 54 3.97 -15.69 -4.46
N LEU A 55 4.06 -15.51 -3.14
CA LEU A 55 2.99 -14.98 -2.29
C LEU A 55 2.81 -13.46 -2.39
N GLY A 56 3.67 -12.77 -3.15
CA GLY A 56 3.54 -11.34 -3.43
C GLY A 56 4.09 -10.42 -2.33
N ALA A 57 5.13 -10.85 -1.61
CA ALA A 57 5.86 -9.94 -0.73
C ALA A 57 6.52 -8.82 -1.54
N ASP A 58 6.51 -7.60 -1.02
CA ASP A 58 7.19 -6.44 -1.63
C ASP A 58 8.71 -6.54 -1.52
N GLY A 59 9.20 -7.29 -0.53
CA GLY A 59 10.61 -7.56 -0.32
C GLY A 59 10.82 -8.78 0.58
N ILE A 60 12.06 -9.25 0.64
CA ILE A 60 12.46 -10.43 1.41
C ILE A 60 13.64 -10.02 2.29
N GLU A 61 13.54 -10.32 3.58
CA GLU A 61 14.63 -10.15 4.54
C GLU A 61 15.32 -11.50 4.76
N GLY A 62 16.61 -11.47 5.07
CA GLY A 62 17.39 -12.65 5.45
C GLY A 62 18.63 -12.29 6.25
N ASP A 63 19.04 -13.18 7.14
CA ASP A 63 20.24 -13.01 7.97
C ASP A 63 21.47 -13.64 7.31
N PHE A 64 22.62 -12.95 7.36
CA PHE A 64 23.88 -13.42 6.80
C PHE A 64 24.99 -13.35 7.85
N HIS A 65 25.87 -14.35 7.88
CA HIS A 65 27.03 -14.43 8.77
C HIS A 65 28.27 -14.85 7.95
N LEU A 66 29.46 -14.38 8.34
CA LEU A 66 30.74 -14.68 7.70
C LEU A 66 31.50 -15.80 8.42
#